data_AF-A0A1I8JDE1-F1
#
_entry.id   AF-A0A1I8JDE1-F1
#
_cell.length_a   1.000
_cell.length_b   1.000
_cell.length_c   1.000
_cell.angle_alpha   90.00
_cell.angle_beta   90.00
_cell.angle_gamma   90.00
#
_symmetry.space_group_name_H-M   'P 1'
#
loop_
_entity.id
_entity.type
_entity.pdbx_description
1 polymer ?
#
loop_
_entity_poly.entity_id
_entity_poly.type
_entity_poly.pdbx_seq_one_letter_code
_entity_poly.pdbx_strand_id
1 'polypeptide(L)'
;PAEFVRLSALVGAFADQLDGISLRSVVDNDASNGGKIENGSVVDEPTTNGGEAKPATAAAAAAAAATKTAGQSGSALLRSALHNQALRLVGRFHAERKTSLSLLLDNERWKPADVPAEFQLLASAIGEGRLDALASSSGSATYASAQSPSAASSIELCGEHFRVSSATLMLVRFSIEYCRLATDLRHCAAREVFGHLVELLKHFNSRCCQLVLGAGAIQLVGLKTITTKNLCLAQRSLQLVLAILPHVTNHFVSRLGLPAVCQRALLDTAKDYGDHSAEISRKLVELMDSKAKQQLAVWQFRPPSPSVHIRSVVQAHCKLHENMAELLPRQQVTEIFLRLHNSFKEDFRRKLRECGVTNDRSPQHLHASTDMAFYLDSLRALRGLENFNDDFSDLWK
;
A
#
# COMPACT_ATOMS: atom_id res chain seq x y z
N PRO A 1 -46.41 -14.99 -0.88
CA PRO A 1 -46.49 -16.27 -0.11
C PRO A 1 -45.25 -17.17 -0.27
N ALA A 2 -44.85 -17.52 -1.51
CA ALA A 2 -43.65 -18.34 -1.77
C ALA A 2 -42.32 -17.63 -1.43
N GLU A 3 -42.27 -16.29 -1.48
CA GLU A 3 -41.10 -15.49 -1.06
C GLU A 3 -40.98 -15.32 0.46
N PHE A 4 -42.09 -15.39 1.20
CA PHE A 4 -42.10 -15.33 2.66
C PHE A 4 -41.52 -16.61 3.28
N VAL A 5 -41.76 -17.75 2.62
CA VAL A 5 -41.15 -19.05 2.96
C VAL A 5 -39.64 -19.04 2.70
N ARG A 6 -39.15 -18.36 1.66
CA ARG A 6 -37.70 -18.18 1.42
C ARG A 6 -37.02 -17.26 2.42
N LEU A 7 -37.66 -16.17 2.83
CA LEU A 7 -37.17 -15.27 3.88
C LEU A 7 -37.20 -15.93 5.26
N SER A 8 -38.23 -16.71 5.58
CA SER A 8 -38.31 -17.50 6.81
C SER A 8 -37.29 -18.64 6.83
N ALA A 9 -37.01 -19.29 5.69
CA ALA A 9 -35.98 -20.31 5.59
C ALA A 9 -34.55 -19.72 5.68
N LEU A 10 -34.33 -18.49 5.17
CA LEU A 10 -33.06 -17.80 5.34
C LEU A 10 -32.83 -17.37 6.79
N VAL A 11 -33.85 -16.78 7.44
CA VAL A 11 -33.80 -16.39 8.85
C VAL A 11 -33.71 -17.63 9.77
N GLY A 12 -34.36 -18.73 9.42
CA GLY A 12 -34.25 -20.03 10.11
C GLY A 12 -32.85 -20.65 10.00
N ALA A 13 -32.24 -20.62 8.80
CA ALA A 13 -30.85 -21.07 8.62
C ALA A 13 -29.83 -20.20 9.39
N PHE A 14 -30.17 -18.94 9.70
CA PHE A 14 -29.39 -18.07 10.59
C PHE A 14 -29.69 -18.31 12.08
N ALA A 15 -30.85 -18.84 12.45
CA ALA A 15 -31.21 -19.16 13.84
C ALA A 15 -30.50 -20.42 14.34
N ASP A 16 -30.34 -21.44 13.48
CA ASP A 16 -29.64 -22.68 13.82
C ASP A 16 -28.11 -22.48 14.03
N GLN A 17 -27.55 -21.35 13.59
CA GLN A 17 -26.16 -20.94 13.87
C GLN A 17 -26.03 -20.00 15.09
N LEU A 18 -27.13 -19.72 15.80
CA LEU A 18 -27.23 -18.80 16.93
C LEU A 18 -27.72 -19.48 18.22
N ASP A 19 -27.46 -20.78 18.40
CA ASP A 19 -27.64 -21.44 19.70
C ASP A 19 -26.69 -20.81 20.73
N GLY A 20 -27.24 -19.86 21.48
CA GLY A 20 -26.54 -19.11 22.52
C GLY A 20 -27.22 -17.80 22.94
N ILE A 21 -28.17 -17.24 22.16
CA ILE A 21 -28.89 -16.04 22.58
C ILE A 21 -30.40 -16.28 22.47
N SER A 22 -30.98 -16.72 23.58
CA SER A 22 -32.42 -16.84 23.78
C SER A 22 -33.08 -15.45 23.68
N LEU A 23 -33.68 -15.14 22.54
CA LEU A 23 -34.67 -14.07 22.38
C LEU A 23 -36.08 -14.66 22.53
N ARG A 24 -36.37 -15.18 23.72
CA ARG A 24 -37.73 -15.52 24.16
C ARG A 24 -38.09 -14.63 25.36
N SER A 25 -38.55 -13.42 25.08
CA SER A 25 -39.31 -12.64 26.07
C SER A 25 -40.22 -11.54 25.48
N VAL A 26 -40.42 -11.50 24.16
CA VAL A 26 -41.35 -10.52 23.56
C VAL A 26 -42.22 -11.20 22.52
N VAL A 27 -42.98 -12.22 22.92
CA VAL A 27 -44.32 -12.63 22.47
C VAL A 27 -44.72 -13.73 23.47
N ASP A 28 -46.00 -13.81 23.85
CA ASP A 28 -46.62 -14.76 24.80
C ASP A 28 -46.74 -14.28 26.25
N ASN A 29 -47.63 -13.31 26.44
CA ASN A 29 -48.42 -13.24 27.67
C ASN A 29 -49.90 -13.16 27.26
N ASP A 30 -50.41 -14.28 26.75
CA ASP A 30 -51.82 -14.66 26.86
C ASP A 30 -52.01 -16.10 26.40
N ALA A 31 -52.87 -16.82 27.12
CA ALA A 31 -53.34 -18.20 26.92
C ALA A 31 -52.47 -19.35 27.49
N SER A 32 -52.96 -19.82 28.63
CA SER A 32 -52.77 -21.14 29.22
C SER A 32 -53.18 -22.29 28.29
N ASN A 33 -52.48 -23.44 28.40
CA ASN A 33 -53.01 -24.73 28.88
C ASN A 33 -52.32 -25.96 28.22
N GLY A 34 -51.77 -26.84 29.07
CA GLY A 34 -51.79 -28.32 28.92
C GLY A 34 -50.89 -29.04 27.91
N GLY A 35 -50.06 -29.98 28.40
CA GLY A 35 -49.75 -31.22 27.65
C GLY A 35 -48.28 -31.69 27.61
N LYS A 36 -47.92 -32.60 28.53
CA LYS A 36 -46.79 -33.57 28.43
C LYS A 36 -47.00 -34.51 27.23
N ILE A 37 -45.93 -34.90 26.49
CA ILE A 37 -45.58 -36.30 26.09
C ILE A 37 -44.05 -36.40 25.81
N GLU A 38 -43.44 -37.52 26.21
CA GLU A 38 -42.03 -37.95 26.08
C GLU A 38 -41.70 -38.72 24.77
N ASN A 39 -40.38 -38.76 24.46
CA ASN A 39 -39.55 -39.82 23.84
C ASN A 39 -39.73 -40.28 22.37
N GLY A 40 -38.59 -40.27 21.64
CA GLY A 40 -38.14 -41.46 20.88
C GLY A 40 -37.52 -41.28 19.49
N SER A 41 -36.23 -41.65 19.39
CA SER A 41 -35.53 -42.29 18.24
C SER A 41 -34.82 -41.44 17.16
N VAL A 42 -33.49 -41.60 17.21
CA VAL A 42 -32.46 -41.65 16.15
C VAL A 42 -32.96 -42.24 14.83
N VAL A 43 -32.59 -41.64 13.68
CA VAL A 43 -32.08 -42.29 12.43
C VAL A 43 -31.45 -41.22 11.48
N ASP A 44 -30.19 -41.47 11.12
CA ASP A 44 -29.38 -41.16 9.91
C ASP A 44 -29.38 -39.78 9.19
N GLU A 45 -28.19 -39.16 9.21
CA GLU A 45 -27.70 -38.13 8.28
C GLU A 45 -27.39 -38.70 6.88
N PRO A 46 -27.71 -37.97 5.79
CA PRO A 46 -26.95 -38.05 4.55
C PRO A 46 -25.99 -36.86 4.43
N THR A 47 -24.72 -37.19 4.25
CA THR A 47 -23.61 -36.30 3.91
C THR A 47 -23.89 -35.50 2.63
N THR A 48 -24.07 -34.19 2.75
CA THR A 48 -24.01 -33.26 1.61
C THR A 48 -22.74 -32.42 1.69
N ASN A 49 -21.77 -32.77 0.83
CA ASN A 49 -20.65 -31.93 0.43
C ASN A 49 -21.21 -30.62 -0.16
N GLY A 50 -21.21 -29.56 0.62
CA GLY A 50 -21.49 -28.20 0.18
C GLY A 50 -20.33 -27.30 0.62
N GLY A 51 -19.55 -26.83 -0.36
CA GLY A 51 -18.42 -25.95 -0.10
C GLY A 51 -18.87 -24.69 0.66
N GLU A 52 -18.45 -24.57 1.91
CA GLU A 52 -18.71 -23.42 2.76
C GLU A 52 -18.07 -22.17 2.16
N ALA A 53 -18.88 -21.31 1.56
CA ALA A 53 -18.50 -19.94 1.30
C ALA A 53 -18.30 -19.23 2.63
N LYS A 54 -17.16 -18.53 2.79
CA LYS A 54 -16.80 -17.79 4.00
C LYS A 54 -17.99 -16.90 4.46
N PRO A 55 -18.39 -16.93 5.74
CA PRO A 55 -19.66 -16.37 6.23
C PRO A 55 -19.85 -14.86 5.95
N ALA A 56 -18.76 -14.10 5.79
CA ALA A 56 -18.81 -12.66 5.51
C ALA A 56 -19.34 -12.31 4.11
N THR A 57 -19.01 -13.10 3.09
CA THR A 57 -19.46 -12.85 1.70
C THR A 57 -20.91 -13.25 1.47
N ALA A 58 -21.36 -14.33 2.13
CA ALA A 58 -22.77 -14.75 2.09
C ALA A 58 -23.67 -13.75 2.84
N ALA A 59 -23.20 -13.22 3.98
CA ALA A 59 -23.92 -12.21 4.75
C ALA A 59 -24.03 -10.86 4.01
N ALA A 60 -23.00 -10.45 3.26
CA ALA A 60 -23.05 -9.23 2.44
C ALA A 60 -24.03 -9.38 1.27
N ALA A 61 -24.05 -10.53 0.58
CA ALA A 61 -24.99 -10.83 -0.48
C ALA A 61 -26.44 -10.90 0.03
N ALA A 62 -26.66 -11.50 1.20
CA ALA A 62 -27.96 -11.56 1.86
C ALA A 62 -28.45 -10.16 2.30
N ALA A 63 -27.56 -9.31 2.83
CA ALA A 63 -27.88 -7.94 3.19
C ALA A 63 -28.24 -7.09 1.94
N ALA A 64 -27.47 -7.22 0.85
CA ALA A 64 -27.74 -6.55 -0.41
C ALA A 64 -29.10 -6.97 -1.01
N ALA A 65 -29.42 -8.27 -0.98
CA ALA A 65 -30.70 -8.80 -1.43
C ALA A 65 -31.89 -8.30 -0.59
N ALA A 66 -31.74 -8.24 0.74
CA ALA A 66 -32.75 -7.68 1.65
C ALA A 66 -32.97 -6.17 1.45
N THR A 67 -31.94 -5.43 1.02
CA THR A 67 -32.06 -3.98 0.77
C THR A 67 -32.83 -3.68 -0.52
N LYS A 68 -32.72 -4.56 -1.53
CA LYS A 68 -33.42 -4.41 -2.82
C LYS A 68 -34.93 -4.65 -2.71
N THR A 69 -35.37 -5.48 -1.75
CA THR A 69 -36.78 -5.81 -1.51
C THR A 69 -37.46 -4.89 -0.49
N ALA A 70 -36.73 -4.33 0.47
CA ALA A 70 -37.28 -3.42 1.49
C ALA A 70 -37.65 -2.02 0.97
N GLY A 71 -37.26 -1.67 -0.26
CA GLY A 71 -37.35 -0.33 -0.83
C GLY A 71 -38.76 0.21 -1.09
N GLN A 72 -39.81 -0.62 -1.02
CA GLN A 72 -41.16 -0.16 -1.38
C GLN A 72 -42.28 -0.47 -0.37
N SER A 73 -42.04 -1.23 0.71
CA SER A 73 -43.06 -1.45 1.78
C SER A 73 -42.50 -1.98 3.12
N GLY A 74 -41.19 -1.87 3.39
CA GLY A 74 -40.58 -2.42 4.62
C GLY A 74 -40.72 -1.53 5.85
N SER A 75 -41.20 -2.08 6.97
CA SER A 75 -41.22 -1.46 8.31
C SER A 75 -39.89 -0.76 8.64
N ALA A 76 -39.94 0.46 9.16
CA ALA A 76 -38.75 1.24 9.56
C ALA A 76 -37.82 0.46 10.51
N LEU A 77 -38.37 -0.46 11.30
CA LEU A 77 -37.64 -1.35 12.19
C LEU A 77 -36.75 -2.33 11.41
N LEU A 78 -37.24 -2.90 10.30
CA LEU A 78 -36.45 -3.81 9.46
C LEU A 78 -35.28 -3.07 8.80
N ARG A 79 -35.51 -1.85 8.30
CA ARG A 79 -34.44 -1.02 7.73
C ARG A 79 -33.37 -0.67 8.77
N SER A 80 -33.78 -0.34 9.98
CA SER A 80 -32.87 -0.09 11.10
C SER A 80 -32.08 -1.35 11.50
N ALA A 81 -32.75 -2.50 11.63
CA ALA A 81 -32.10 -3.76 11.96
C ALA A 81 -31.07 -4.18 10.89
N LEU A 82 -31.44 -4.06 9.61
CA LEU A 82 -30.56 -4.35 8.47
C LEU A 82 -29.33 -3.42 8.46
N HIS A 83 -29.54 -2.12 8.70
CA HIS A 83 -28.43 -1.16 8.80
C HIS A 83 -27.47 -1.52 9.94
N ASN A 84 -27.98 -1.82 11.14
CA ASN A 84 -27.15 -2.25 12.26
C ASN A 84 -26.39 -3.55 11.98
N GLN A 85 -27.00 -4.50 11.26
CA GLN A 85 -26.32 -5.72 10.83
C GLN A 85 -25.21 -5.42 9.82
N ALA A 86 -25.47 -4.53 8.86
CA ALA A 86 -24.48 -4.09 7.88
C ALA A 86 -23.27 -3.42 8.58
N LEU A 87 -23.50 -2.52 9.55
CA LEU A 87 -22.42 -1.90 10.32
C LEU A 87 -21.57 -2.93 11.08
N ARG A 88 -22.21 -3.94 11.70
CA ARG A 88 -21.48 -5.04 12.37
C ARG A 88 -20.64 -5.86 11.39
N LEU A 89 -21.17 -6.17 10.21
CA LEU A 89 -20.44 -6.87 9.16
C LEU A 89 -19.24 -6.05 8.69
N VAL A 90 -19.44 -4.76 8.43
CA VAL A 90 -18.38 -3.84 7.99
C VAL A 90 -17.28 -3.72 9.04
N GLY A 91 -17.66 -3.58 10.32
CA GLY A 91 -16.69 -3.53 11.43
C GLY A 91 -15.86 -4.80 11.56
N ARG A 92 -16.48 -5.99 11.45
CA ARG A 92 -15.76 -7.26 11.46
C ARG A 92 -14.84 -7.40 10.25
N PHE A 93 -15.34 -7.07 9.05
CA PHE A 93 -14.55 -7.07 7.82
C PHE A 93 -13.32 -6.18 7.96
N HIS A 94 -13.49 -4.96 8.51
CA HIS A 94 -12.39 -4.04 8.71
C HIS A 94 -11.36 -4.58 9.71
N ALA A 95 -11.81 -5.10 10.86
CA ALA A 95 -10.93 -5.68 11.87
C ALA A 95 -10.08 -6.83 11.30
N GLU A 96 -10.67 -7.71 10.49
CA GLU A 96 -9.96 -8.80 9.81
C GLU A 96 -8.91 -8.25 8.82
N ARG A 97 -9.25 -7.26 7.99
CA ARG A 97 -8.32 -6.67 7.02
C ARG A 97 -7.19 -5.88 7.67
N LYS A 98 -7.49 -5.10 8.72
CA LYS A 98 -6.48 -4.34 9.47
C LYS A 98 -5.51 -5.25 10.20
N THR A 99 -5.99 -6.33 10.80
CA THR A 99 -5.15 -7.35 11.46
C THR A 99 -4.25 -8.05 10.44
N SER A 100 -4.84 -8.49 9.32
CA SER A 100 -4.07 -9.14 8.24
C SER A 100 -3.00 -8.21 7.66
N LEU A 101 -3.34 -6.94 7.41
CA LEU A 101 -2.38 -5.96 6.89
C LEU A 101 -1.25 -5.68 7.88
N SER A 102 -1.56 -5.56 9.16
CA SER A 102 -0.55 -5.37 10.22
C SER A 102 0.44 -6.52 10.26
N LEU A 103 -0.07 -7.77 10.23
CA LEU A 103 0.78 -8.96 10.22
C LEU A 103 1.68 -9.01 8.98
N LEU A 104 1.15 -8.67 7.81
CA LEU A 104 1.93 -8.64 6.57
C LEU A 104 3.03 -7.58 6.63
N LEU A 105 2.72 -6.38 7.12
CA LEU A 105 3.70 -5.29 7.26
C LEU A 105 4.78 -5.63 8.29
N ASP A 106 4.41 -6.22 9.41
CA ASP A 106 5.33 -6.57 10.49
C ASP A 106 6.29 -7.71 10.11
N ASN A 107 5.91 -8.52 9.12
CA ASN A 107 6.75 -9.56 8.54
C ASN A 107 7.43 -9.15 7.22
N GLU A 108 7.22 -7.92 6.76
CA GLU A 108 7.74 -7.46 5.47
C GLU A 108 9.25 -7.24 5.52
N ARG A 109 9.97 -7.89 4.60
CA ARG A 109 11.43 -7.78 4.48
C ARG A 109 11.88 -6.69 3.53
N TRP A 110 10.93 -5.94 2.96
CA TRP A 110 11.16 -4.85 2.01
C TRP A 110 11.98 -5.31 0.81
N LYS A 111 11.59 -6.46 0.26
CA LYS A 111 12.10 -6.99 -1.01
C LYS A 111 11.01 -6.88 -2.08
N PRO A 112 11.38 -6.66 -3.36
CA PRO A 112 10.41 -6.69 -4.45
C PRO A 112 9.65 -8.01 -4.43
N ALA A 113 8.32 -7.94 -4.48
CA ALA A 113 7.47 -9.11 -4.58
C ALA A 113 7.30 -9.53 -6.03
N ASP A 114 7.24 -10.84 -6.24
CA ASP A 114 6.71 -11.39 -7.49
C ASP A 114 5.21 -11.12 -7.55
N VAL A 115 4.71 -10.81 -8.74
CA VAL A 115 3.33 -10.39 -8.98
C VAL A 115 2.59 -11.55 -9.68
N PRO A 116 1.76 -12.29 -8.92
CA PRO A 116 0.84 -13.25 -9.52
C PRO A 116 -0.13 -12.57 -10.51
N ALA A 117 -0.55 -13.30 -11.53
CA ALA A 117 -1.46 -12.80 -12.56
C ALA A 117 -2.78 -12.23 -11.98
N GLU A 118 -3.26 -12.76 -10.85
CA GLU A 118 -4.43 -12.22 -10.16
C GLU A 118 -4.26 -10.75 -9.76
N PHE A 119 -3.09 -10.34 -9.25
CA PHE A 119 -2.85 -8.96 -8.87
C PHE A 119 -2.78 -8.04 -10.08
N GLN A 120 -2.27 -8.52 -11.22
CA GLN A 120 -2.30 -7.76 -12.46
C GLN A 120 -3.74 -7.53 -12.94
N LEU A 121 -4.61 -8.55 -12.87
CA LEU A 121 -6.04 -8.40 -13.18
C LEU A 121 -6.73 -7.39 -12.26
N LEU A 122 -6.38 -7.39 -10.97
CA LEU A 122 -6.85 -6.41 -10.00
C LEU A 122 -6.41 -4.98 -10.38
N ALA A 123 -5.14 -4.77 -10.74
CA ALA A 123 -4.64 -3.46 -11.17
C ALA A 123 -5.27 -2.99 -12.49
N SER A 124 -5.42 -3.87 -13.48
CA SER A 124 -6.12 -3.54 -14.74
C SER A 124 -7.58 -3.13 -14.47
N ALA A 125 -8.28 -3.85 -13.58
CA ALA A 125 -9.64 -3.46 -13.20
C ALA A 125 -9.70 -2.10 -12.47
N ILE A 126 -8.69 -1.76 -11.66
CA ILE A 126 -8.56 -0.41 -11.07
C ILE A 126 -8.41 0.63 -12.16
N GLY A 127 -7.47 0.44 -13.10
CA GLY A 127 -7.18 1.37 -14.19
C GLY A 127 -8.39 1.64 -15.08
N GLU A 128 -9.17 0.61 -15.39
CA GLU A 128 -10.40 0.70 -16.18
C GLU A 128 -11.61 1.18 -15.36
N GLY A 129 -11.45 1.38 -14.05
CA GLY A 129 -12.52 1.73 -13.12
C GLY A 129 -13.55 0.61 -12.91
N ARG A 130 -13.28 -0.64 -13.30
CA ARG A 130 -14.19 -1.79 -13.12
C ARG A 130 -14.04 -2.47 -11.76
N LEU A 131 -13.97 -1.67 -10.69
CA LEU A 131 -13.73 -2.14 -9.32
C LEU A 131 -14.82 -3.10 -8.80
N ASP A 132 -16.03 -2.98 -9.33
CA ASP A 132 -17.21 -3.78 -8.99
C ASP A 132 -17.34 -5.09 -9.79
N ALA A 133 -16.72 -5.16 -10.97
CA ALA A 133 -17.07 -6.15 -12.00
C ALA A 133 -16.35 -7.50 -11.84
N LEU A 134 -15.38 -7.61 -10.93
CA LEU A 134 -14.62 -8.84 -10.68
C LEU A 134 -15.39 -9.80 -9.75
N ALA A 135 -16.71 -9.88 -9.95
CA ALA A 135 -17.54 -10.91 -9.36
C ALA A 135 -17.08 -12.28 -9.89
N SER A 136 -16.87 -13.24 -8.99
CA SER A 136 -16.68 -14.68 -9.26
C SER A 136 -15.28 -15.30 -9.18
N SER A 137 -14.27 -14.67 -8.58
CA SER A 137 -13.05 -15.41 -8.14
C SER A 137 -12.98 -15.61 -6.62
N SER A 138 -14.13 -15.65 -5.93
CA SER A 138 -14.21 -16.18 -4.56
C SER A 138 -14.33 -17.70 -4.63
N GLY A 139 -13.20 -18.35 -4.84
CA GLY A 139 -13.09 -19.81 -4.77
C GLY A 139 -11.61 -20.15 -4.70
N SER A 140 -11.17 -20.57 -3.52
CA SER A 140 -9.96 -21.33 -3.24
C SER A 140 -8.80 -21.19 -4.24
N ALA A 141 -7.68 -20.61 -3.81
CA ALA A 141 -6.37 -20.97 -4.33
C ALA A 141 -6.12 -22.45 -3.98
N THR A 142 -6.80 -23.35 -4.70
CA THR A 142 -6.40 -24.74 -4.83
C THR A 142 -5.17 -24.71 -5.70
N TYR A 143 -4.02 -24.87 -5.05
CA TYR A 143 -2.79 -25.26 -5.69
C TYR A 143 -3.03 -26.58 -6.44
N ALA A 144 -3.35 -26.54 -7.73
CA ALA A 144 -3.15 -27.67 -8.64
C ALA A 144 -3.33 -27.25 -10.12
N SER A 145 -2.19 -27.06 -10.77
CA SER A 145 -1.89 -27.45 -12.16
C SER A 145 -2.83 -27.01 -13.30
N ALA A 146 -2.49 -25.88 -13.91
CA ALA A 146 -2.43 -25.74 -15.37
C ALA A 146 -1.55 -24.53 -15.72
N GLN A 147 -0.32 -24.80 -16.18
CA GLN A 147 0.64 -23.84 -16.75
C GLN A 147 0.60 -22.43 -16.12
N SER A 148 1.24 -22.26 -14.96
CA SER A 148 1.41 -20.94 -14.37
C SER A 148 2.13 -20.02 -15.37
N PRO A 149 1.53 -18.89 -15.80
CA PRO A 149 2.35 -17.83 -16.36
C PRO A 149 3.36 -17.44 -15.27
N SER A 150 4.64 -17.41 -15.63
CA SER A 150 5.70 -16.96 -14.73
C SER A 150 5.25 -15.68 -14.01
N ALA A 151 5.31 -15.67 -12.68
CA ALA A 151 4.97 -14.48 -11.90
C ALA A 151 5.79 -13.28 -12.43
N ALA A 152 5.11 -12.16 -12.66
CA ALA A 152 5.75 -10.97 -13.23
C ALA A 152 6.58 -10.27 -12.14
N SER A 153 7.65 -9.59 -12.54
CA SER A 153 8.51 -8.90 -11.58
C SER A 153 8.01 -7.51 -11.18
N SER A 154 6.90 -7.05 -11.78
CA SER A 154 6.28 -5.74 -11.55
C SER A 154 4.79 -5.77 -11.88
N ILE A 155 4.01 -4.93 -11.21
CA ILE A 155 2.59 -4.71 -11.50
C ILE A 155 2.43 -3.48 -12.39
N GLU A 156 1.61 -3.56 -13.43
CA GLU A 156 1.31 -2.45 -14.33
C GLU A 156 -0.02 -1.79 -13.95
N LEU A 157 -0.03 -0.46 -13.85
CA LEU A 157 -1.24 0.34 -13.66
C LEU A 157 -1.18 1.54 -14.61
N CYS A 158 -2.17 1.67 -15.49
CA CYS A 158 -2.30 2.78 -16.43
C CYS A 158 -1.04 3.02 -17.30
N GLY A 159 -0.36 1.95 -17.72
CA GLY A 159 0.86 2.02 -18.54
C GLY A 159 2.16 2.25 -17.76
N GLU A 160 2.11 2.38 -16.44
CA GLU A 160 3.28 2.52 -15.58
C GLU A 160 3.54 1.23 -14.81
N HIS A 161 4.81 0.77 -14.75
CA HIS A 161 5.22 -0.44 -14.05
C HIS A 161 5.75 -0.16 -12.64
N PHE A 162 5.23 -0.85 -11.63
CA PHE A 162 5.58 -0.70 -10.23
C PHE A 162 6.22 -1.99 -9.70
N ARG A 163 7.45 -1.89 -9.19
CA ARG A 163 8.09 -2.94 -8.39
C ARG A 163 7.86 -2.60 -6.93
N VAL A 164 7.04 -3.39 -6.23
CA VAL A 164 6.54 -3.07 -4.88
C VAL A 164 6.68 -4.25 -3.92
N SER A 165 6.42 -4.01 -2.64
CA SER A 165 6.41 -5.07 -1.63
C SER A 165 5.12 -5.90 -1.65
N SER A 166 5.15 -7.06 -1.01
CA SER A 166 4.00 -7.97 -0.97
C SER A 166 2.83 -7.36 -0.18
N ALA A 167 3.15 -6.67 0.92
CA ALA A 167 2.15 -5.94 1.70
C ALA A 167 1.40 -4.89 0.86
N THR A 168 2.06 -4.24 -0.11
CA THR A 168 1.42 -3.28 -1.02
C THR A 168 0.47 -3.94 -2.00
N LEU A 169 0.84 -5.10 -2.57
CA LEU A 169 -0.07 -5.88 -3.43
C LEU A 169 -1.34 -6.27 -2.66
N MET A 170 -1.19 -6.69 -1.40
CA MET A 170 -2.32 -7.02 -0.54
C MET A 170 -3.19 -5.80 -0.21
N LEU A 171 -2.60 -4.61 -0.03
CA LEU A 171 -3.36 -3.37 0.13
C LEU A 171 -4.17 -3.02 -1.13
N VAL A 172 -3.63 -3.23 -2.32
CA VAL A 172 -4.35 -3.05 -3.60
C VAL A 172 -5.57 -3.98 -3.63
N ARG A 173 -5.38 -5.26 -3.29
CA ARG A 173 -6.47 -6.23 -3.17
C ARG A 173 -7.53 -5.80 -2.16
N PHE A 174 -7.13 -5.44 -0.95
CA PHE A 174 -8.07 -4.98 0.08
C PHE A 174 -8.84 -3.76 -0.41
N SER A 175 -8.19 -2.78 -1.05
CA SER A 175 -8.84 -1.59 -1.58
C SER A 175 -9.99 -1.93 -2.55
N ILE A 176 -9.79 -2.92 -3.43
CA ILE A 176 -10.85 -3.41 -4.32
C ILE A 176 -11.97 -4.10 -3.55
N GLU A 177 -11.64 -4.93 -2.56
CA GLU A 177 -12.65 -5.59 -1.71
C GLU A 177 -13.51 -4.57 -0.94
N TYR A 178 -12.93 -3.46 -0.45
CA TYR A 178 -13.70 -2.34 0.13
C TYR A 178 -14.59 -1.66 -0.92
N CYS A 179 -14.08 -1.42 -2.14
CA CYS A 179 -14.89 -0.84 -3.20
C CYS A 179 -16.11 -1.70 -3.53
N ARG A 180 -15.92 -3.03 -3.62
CA ARG A 180 -17.01 -3.99 -3.84
C ARG A 180 -18.00 -4.01 -2.69
N LEU A 181 -17.51 -4.10 -1.45
CA LEU A 181 -18.37 -4.11 -0.27
C LEU A 181 -19.22 -2.82 -0.19
N ALA A 182 -18.64 -1.68 -0.57
CA ALA A 182 -19.36 -0.41 -0.63
C ALA A 182 -20.44 -0.39 -1.72
N THR A 183 -20.21 -1.08 -2.84
CA THR A 183 -21.20 -1.26 -3.91
C THR A 183 -22.34 -2.17 -3.47
N ASP A 184 -22.03 -3.29 -2.83
CA ASP A 184 -23.03 -4.24 -2.31
C ASP A 184 -23.89 -3.60 -1.21
N LEU A 185 -23.27 -2.75 -0.38
CA LEU A 185 -23.93 -2.03 0.73
C LEU A 185 -24.24 -0.58 0.38
N ARG A 186 -24.38 -0.24 -0.91
CA ARG A 186 -24.57 1.14 -1.42
C ARG A 186 -25.60 1.93 -0.62
N HIS A 187 -26.74 1.30 -0.33
CA HIS A 187 -27.91 1.97 0.26
C HIS A 187 -27.89 2.04 1.79
N CYS A 188 -27.00 1.32 2.46
CA CYS A 188 -27.04 1.18 3.93
C CYS A 188 -25.72 1.46 4.64
N ALA A 189 -24.55 1.16 4.04
CA ALA A 189 -23.28 1.28 4.77
C ALA A 189 -22.09 1.76 3.92
N ALA A 190 -22.27 2.20 2.67
CA ALA A 190 -21.18 2.63 1.79
C ALA A 190 -20.26 3.70 2.41
N ARG A 191 -20.81 4.64 3.16
CA ARG A 191 -20.03 5.68 3.85
C ARG A 191 -19.17 5.12 4.99
N GLU A 192 -19.66 4.11 5.69
CA GLU A 192 -18.91 3.44 6.75
C GLU A 192 -17.74 2.64 6.15
N VAL A 193 -18.01 1.90 5.08
CA VAL A 193 -17.00 1.15 4.32
C VAL A 193 -15.91 2.10 3.80
N PHE A 194 -16.30 3.27 3.29
CA PHE A 194 -15.37 4.33 2.89
C PHE A 194 -14.48 4.78 4.06
N GLY A 195 -15.06 5.06 5.23
CA GLY A 195 -14.32 5.50 6.42
C GLY A 195 -13.25 4.50 6.83
N HIS A 196 -13.60 3.21 6.85
CA HIS A 196 -12.66 2.13 7.17
C HIS A 196 -11.58 1.90 6.11
N LEU A 197 -11.87 2.13 4.82
CA LEU A 197 -10.83 2.11 3.78
C LEU A 197 -9.81 3.23 4.00
N VAL A 198 -10.27 4.45 4.30
CA VAL A 198 -9.39 5.58 4.62
C VAL A 198 -8.54 5.27 5.86
N GLU A 199 -9.14 4.67 6.90
CA GLU A 199 -8.41 4.23 8.09
C GLU A 199 -7.32 3.21 7.75
N LEU A 200 -7.64 2.22 6.91
CA LEU A 200 -6.68 1.19 6.48
C LEU A 200 -5.52 1.79 5.67
N LEU A 201 -5.81 2.73 4.76
CA LEU A 201 -4.80 3.45 3.98
C LEU A 201 -3.88 4.27 4.88
N LYS A 202 -4.43 4.97 5.88
CA LYS A 202 -3.63 5.72 6.86
C LYS A 202 -2.78 4.79 7.73
N HIS A 203 -3.33 3.65 8.14
CA HIS A 203 -2.60 2.63 8.90
C HIS A 203 -1.39 2.09 8.12
N PHE A 204 -1.57 1.76 6.84
CA PHE A 204 -0.46 1.35 5.98
C PHE A 204 0.65 2.41 5.93
N ASN A 205 0.29 3.68 5.67
CA ASN A 205 1.28 4.76 5.55
C ASN A 205 2.07 4.95 6.85
N SER A 206 1.35 5.06 7.98
CA SER A 206 1.95 5.24 9.29
C SER A 206 2.87 4.07 9.65
N ARG A 207 2.43 2.83 9.43
CA ARG A 207 3.22 1.65 9.74
C ARG A 207 4.42 1.49 8.80
N CYS A 208 4.28 1.79 7.51
CA CYS A 208 5.38 1.86 6.56
C CYS A 208 6.46 2.84 7.03
N CYS A 209 6.05 4.06 7.46
CA CYS A 209 6.97 5.07 7.98
C CYS A 209 7.74 4.56 9.21
N GLN A 210 7.05 3.96 10.19
CA GLN A 210 7.68 3.37 11.38
C GLN A 210 8.69 2.26 11.05
N LEU A 211 8.32 1.37 10.13
CA LEU A 211 9.14 0.22 9.76
C LEU A 211 10.41 0.64 9.00
N VAL A 212 10.28 1.63 8.12
CA VAL A 212 11.33 2.03 7.18
C VAL A 212 12.13 3.21 7.71
N LEU A 213 11.50 4.35 7.99
CA LEU A 213 12.18 5.56 8.49
C LEU A 213 12.46 5.47 9.99
N GLY A 214 11.51 4.92 10.76
CA GLY A 214 11.68 4.65 12.19
C GLY A 214 12.52 3.42 12.51
N ALA A 215 13.06 2.74 11.49
CA ALA A 215 13.87 1.53 11.60
C ALA A 215 13.21 0.35 12.36
N GLY A 216 11.88 0.34 12.48
CA GLY A 216 11.14 -0.74 13.16
C GLY A 216 11.33 -2.11 12.53
N ALA A 217 11.59 -2.18 11.21
CA ALA A 217 11.85 -3.45 10.53
C ALA A 217 13.16 -4.13 10.98
N ILE A 218 14.13 -3.39 11.52
CA ILE A 218 15.36 -3.97 12.09
C ILE A 218 15.00 -4.92 13.23
N GLN A 219 14.09 -4.49 14.11
CA GLN A 219 13.70 -5.24 15.30
C GLN A 219 12.72 -6.37 14.98
N LEU A 220 11.75 -6.13 14.08
CA LEU A 220 10.66 -7.08 13.84
C LEU A 220 11.04 -8.24 12.90
N VAL A 221 11.79 -7.97 11.82
CA VAL A 221 12.15 -8.99 10.83
C VAL A 221 13.64 -9.33 10.83
N GLY A 222 14.41 -8.77 11.78
CA GLY A 222 15.83 -9.06 11.95
C GLY A 222 16.72 -8.54 10.83
N LEU A 223 16.33 -7.45 10.15
CA LEU A 223 17.20 -6.78 9.19
C LEU A 223 18.40 -6.17 9.92
N LYS A 224 19.62 -6.37 9.43
CA LYS A 224 20.82 -5.75 10.02
C LYS A 224 20.80 -4.22 9.93
N THR A 225 20.24 -3.68 8.84
CA THR A 225 20.13 -2.25 8.60
C THR A 225 19.04 -1.98 7.56
N ILE A 226 18.48 -0.76 7.57
CA ILE A 226 17.61 -0.27 6.50
C ILE A 226 18.50 0.25 5.36
N THR A 227 18.47 -0.44 4.22
CA THR A 227 19.31 -0.09 3.07
C THR A 227 18.64 0.96 2.16
N THR A 228 19.42 1.61 1.29
CA THR A 228 18.86 2.51 0.26
C THR A 228 17.90 1.79 -0.70
N LYS A 229 18.12 0.49 -0.96
CA LYS A 229 17.18 -0.33 -1.74
C LYS A 229 15.83 -0.54 -1.03
N ASN A 230 15.84 -0.72 0.29
CA ASN A 230 14.62 -0.79 1.10
C ASN A 230 13.82 0.52 1.01
N LEU A 231 14.52 1.66 1.13
CA LEU A 231 13.93 3.00 0.99
C LEU A 231 13.31 3.20 -0.39
N CYS A 232 14.02 2.82 -1.46
CA CYS A 232 13.51 2.92 -2.83
C CYS A 232 12.27 2.05 -3.05
N LEU A 233 12.24 0.84 -2.50
CA LEU A 233 11.07 -0.03 -2.60
C LEU A 233 9.87 0.53 -1.83
N ALA A 234 10.09 1.05 -0.62
CA ALA A 234 9.05 1.70 0.15
C ALA A 234 8.48 2.91 -0.60
N GLN A 235 9.36 3.75 -1.16
CA GLN A 235 8.95 4.89 -1.99
C GLN A 235 8.12 4.44 -3.20
N ARG A 236 8.55 3.40 -3.92
CA ARG A 236 7.79 2.90 -5.07
C ARG A 236 6.45 2.30 -4.67
N SER A 237 6.39 1.68 -3.50
CA SER A 237 5.17 1.13 -2.91
C SER A 237 4.16 2.23 -2.55
N LEU A 238 4.63 3.35 -1.97
CA LEU A 238 3.78 4.53 -1.71
C LEU A 238 3.25 5.14 -3.01
N GLN A 239 4.07 5.20 -4.06
CA GLN A 239 3.66 5.71 -5.37
C GLN A 239 2.57 4.87 -6.03
N LEU A 240 2.62 3.55 -5.91
CA LEU A 240 1.51 2.70 -6.37
C LEU A 240 0.22 3.02 -5.63
N VAL A 241 0.29 3.23 -4.30
CA VAL A 241 -0.89 3.61 -3.52
C VAL A 241 -1.42 4.98 -3.96
N LEU A 242 -0.54 5.96 -4.18
CA LEU A 242 -0.93 7.26 -4.74
C LEU A 242 -1.61 7.12 -6.11
N ALA A 243 -1.13 6.21 -6.96
CA ALA A 243 -1.70 5.97 -8.28
C ALA A 243 -3.11 5.34 -8.23
N ILE A 244 -3.43 4.54 -7.21
CA ILE A 244 -4.79 3.95 -7.07
C ILE A 244 -5.81 4.93 -6.46
N LEU A 245 -5.38 5.94 -5.68
CA LEU A 245 -6.29 6.83 -4.95
C LEU A 245 -7.29 7.59 -5.86
N PRO A 246 -6.93 8.08 -7.05
CA PRO A 246 -7.89 8.71 -7.97
C PRO A 246 -9.00 7.74 -8.40
N HIS A 247 -8.68 6.47 -8.64
CA HIS A 247 -9.65 5.44 -9.03
C HIS A 247 -10.60 5.10 -7.88
N VAL A 248 -10.07 4.97 -6.67
CA VAL A 248 -10.87 4.80 -5.44
C VAL A 248 -11.77 6.02 -5.22
N THR A 249 -11.24 7.23 -5.42
CA THR A 249 -12.01 8.47 -5.30
C THR A 249 -13.18 8.49 -6.29
N ASN A 250 -12.94 8.19 -7.55
CA ASN A 250 -13.96 8.13 -8.58
C ASN A 250 -15.05 7.08 -8.27
N HIS A 251 -14.65 5.94 -7.69
CA HIS A 251 -15.59 4.91 -7.26
C HIS A 251 -16.57 5.43 -6.22
N PHE A 252 -16.06 5.91 -5.10
CA PHE A 252 -16.90 6.34 -3.98
C PHE A 252 -17.66 7.63 -4.30
N VAL A 253 -17.01 8.62 -4.90
CA VAL A 253 -17.64 9.94 -5.13
C VAL A 253 -18.54 9.91 -6.35
N SER A 254 -18.01 9.53 -7.52
CA SER A 254 -18.76 9.61 -8.78
C SER A 254 -19.76 8.47 -8.95
N ARG A 255 -19.39 7.22 -8.60
CA ARG A 255 -20.27 6.06 -8.85
C ARG A 255 -21.25 5.79 -7.72
N LEU A 256 -20.79 5.89 -6.46
CA LEU A 256 -21.65 5.67 -5.28
C LEU A 256 -22.33 6.95 -4.79
N GLY A 257 -21.93 8.12 -5.29
CA GLY A 257 -22.56 9.41 -4.92
C GLY A 257 -22.23 9.87 -3.51
N LEU A 258 -21.07 9.47 -2.96
CA LEU A 258 -20.66 9.94 -1.63
C LEU A 258 -20.35 11.45 -1.66
N PRO A 259 -20.62 12.17 -0.56
CA PRO A 259 -20.48 13.63 -0.52
C PRO A 259 -19.03 14.08 -0.64
N ALA A 260 -18.82 15.33 -1.06
CA ALA A 260 -17.51 15.93 -1.31
C ALA A 260 -16.52 15.91 -0.12
N VAL A 261 -17.00 15.69 1.11
CA VAL A 261 -16.11 15.48 2.28
C VAL A 261 -15.30 14.18 2.16
N CYS A 262 -15.85 13.15 1.50
CA CYS A 262 -15.15 11.89 1.23
C CYS A 262 -14.01 12.11 0.23
N GLN A 263 -14.24 12.92 -0.82
CA GLN A 263 -13.18 13.31 -1.74
C GLN A 263 -12.02 14.01 -1.01
N ARG A 264 -12.34 14.98 -0.14
CA ARG A 264 -11.34 15.68 0.68
C ARG A 264 -10.54 14.74 1.56
N ALA A 265 -11.17 13.78 2.22
CA ALA A 265 -10.45 12.81 3.06
C ALA A 265 -9.44 11.96 2.27
N LEU A 266 -9.72 11.60 1.02
CA LEU A 266 -8.76 10.90 0.16
C LEU A 266 -7.67 11.83 -0.37
N LEU A 267 -7.96 13.11 -0.62
CA LEU A 267 -6.93 14.11 -0.95
C LEU A 267 -5.98 14.35 0.22
N ASP A 268 -6.49 14.47 1.44
CA ASP A 268 -5.68 14.58 2.65
C ASP A 268 -4.82 13.33 2.83
N THR A 269 -5.40 12.14 2.60
CA THR A 269 -4.65 10.88 2.63
C THR A 269 -3.57 10.86 1.54
N ALA A 270 -3.85 11.31 0.32
CA ALA A 270 -2.85 11.41 -0.75
C ALA A 270 -1.71 12.35 -0.36
N LYS A 271 -2.03 13.49 0.29
CA LYS A 271 -1.03 14.41 0.82
C LYS A 271 -0.13 13.71 1.85
N ASP A 272 -0.68 12.99 2.81
CA ASP A 272 0.09 12.24 3.81
C ASP A 272 1.07 11.23 3.18
N TYR A 273 0.67 10.58 2.08
CA TYR A 273 1.56 9.69 1.32
C TYR A 273 2.64 10.46 0.53
N GLY A 274 2.29 11.61 -0.04
CA GLY A 274 3.23 12.50 -0.73
C GLY A 274 4.29 13.05 0.22
N ASP A 275 3.90 13.50 1.41
CA ASP A 275 4.80 13.99 2.45
C ASP A 275 5.76 12.88 2.91
N HIS A 276 5.26 11.67 3.12
CA HIS A 276 6.10 10.51 3.44
C HIS A 276 7.06 10.16 2.28
N SER A 277 6.62 10.21 1.03
CA SER A 277 7.51 10.02 -0.12
C SER A 277 8.61 11.08 -0.19
N ALA A 278 8.29 12.34 0.13
CA ALA A 278 9.28 13.42 0.18
C ALA A 278 10.29 13.21 1.32
N GLU A 279 9.85 12.68 2.46
CA GLU A 279 10.71 12.32 3.59
C GLU A 279 11.71 11.23 3.21
N ILE A 280 11.27 10.16 2.54
CA ILE A 280 12.16 9.10 2.05
C ILE A 280 13.20 9.67 1.07
N SER A 281 12.77 10.52 0.14
CA SER A 281 13.68 11.18 -0.81
C SER A 281 14.72 12.05 -0.09
N ARG A 282 14.32 12.77 0.97
CA ARG A 282 15.26 13.54 1.79
C ARG A 282 16.24 12.62 2.51
N LYS A 283 15.76 11.51 3.06
CA LYS A 283 16.61 10.53 3.75
C LYS A 283 17.68 9.92 2.84
N LEU A 284 17.33 9.63 1.59
CA LEU A 284 18.28 9.14 0.58
C LEU A 284 19.43 10.15 0.35
N VAL A 285 19.09 11.44 0.25
CA VAL A 285 20.07 12.53 0.11
C VAL A 285 20.94 12.63 1.37
N GLU A 286 20.33 12.70 2.55
CA GLU A 286 21.05 12.79 3.83
C GLU A 286 22.06 11.65 4.06
N LEU A 287 21.71 10.42 3.66
CA LEU A 287 22.61 9.27 3.79
C LEU A 287 23.87 9.40 2.93
N MET A 288 23.73 9.90 1.70
CA MET A 288 24.87 10.11 0.81
C MET A 288 25.68 11.33 1.24
N ASP A 289 25.02 12.42 1.64
CA ASP A 289 25.68 13.62 2.16
C ASP A 289 26.52 13.29 3.40
N SER A 290 25.98 12.49 4.33
CA SER A 290 26.73 12.03 5.50
C SER A 290 27.99 11.26 5.10
N LYS A 291 27.87 10.34 4.13
CA LYS A 291 29.02 9.59 3.63
C LYS A 291 30.02 10.50 2.90
N ALA A 292 29.55 11.46 2.11
CA ALA A 292 30.41 12.41 1.40
C ALA A 292 31.18 13.29 2.38
N LYS A 293 30.51 13.86 3.38
CA LYS A 293 31.14 14.66 4.45
C LYS A 293 32.22 13.88 5.20
N GLN A 294 31.98 12.60 5.51
CA GLN A 294 33.00 11.73 6.12
C GLN A 294 34.24 11.60 5.24
N GLN A 295 34.08 11.45 3.91
CA GLN A 295 35.21 11.38 2.98
C GLN A 295 35.93 12.72 2.85
N LEU A 296 35.20 13.84 2.80
CA LEU A 296 35.78 15.19 2.70
C LEU A 296 36.52 15.62 3.97
N ALA A 297 36.11 15.14 5.13
CA ALA A 297 36.80 15.44 6.40
C ALA A 297 38.27 15.00 6.38
N VAL A 298 38.55 13.85 5.77
CA VAL A 298 39.89 13.24 5.68
C VAL A 298 40.56 13.44 4.31
N TRP A 299 39.89 14.13 3.37
CA TRP A 299 40.43 14.40 2.04
C TRP A 299 41.70 15.26 2.10
N GLN A 300 42.70 14.89 1.29
CA GLN A 300 44.04 15.47 1.27
C GLN A 300 44.56 15.57 -0.16
N PHE A 301 45.42 16.57 -0.42
CA PHE A 301 46.13 16.78 -1.69
C PHE A 301 47.30 15.80 -1.86
N ARG A 302 47.01 14.51 -2.03
CA ARG A 302 48.03 13.47 -2.21
C ARG A 302 47.67 12.50 -3.33
N PRO A 303 48.66 11.91 -4.03
CA PRO A 303 48.43 10.81 -4.94
C PRO A 303 47.74 9.62 -4.24
N PRO A 304 46.98 8.80 -4.98
CA PRO A 304 46.66 8.91 -6.40
C PRO A 304 45.68 10.05 -6.73
N SER A 305 45.70 10.53 -7.98
CA SER A 305 44.68 11.44 -8.55
C SER A 305 43.91 10.68 -9.64
N PRO A 306 42.56 10.59 -9.60
CA PRO A 306 41.67 11.21 -8.62
C PRO A 306 41.87 10.64 -7.20
N SER A 307 41.46 11.37 -6.17
CA SER A 307 41.70 10.98 -4.79
C SER A 307 40.86 9.76 -4.39
N VAL A 308 41.36 8.97 -3.43
CA VAL A 308 40.65 7.79 -2.89
C VAL A 308 39.31 8.18 -2.27
N HIS A 309 39.23 9.36 -1.66
CA HIS A 309 38.04 9.87 -0.99
C HIS A 309 36.95 10.22 -2.00
N ILE A 310 37.28 10.91 -3.09
CA ILE A 310 36.32 11.27 -4.13
C ILE A 310 35.85 10.02 -4.90
N ARG A 311 36.76 9.06 -5.16
CA ARG A 311 36.34 7.74 -5.65
C ARG A 311 35.34 7.05 -4.73
N SER A 312 35.52 7.13 -3.41
CA SER A 312 34.58 6.56 -2.43
C SER A 312 33.20 7.23 -2.46
N VAL A 313 33.16 8.56 -2.64
CA VAL A 313 31.91 9.33 -2.82
C VAL A 313 31.21 8.90 -4.11
N VAL A 314 31.93 8.91 -5.24
CA VAL A 314 31.40 8.49 -6.54
C VAL A 314 30.87 7.06 -6.46
N GLN A 315 31.61 6.12 -5.88
CA GLN A 315 31.17 4.73 -5.72
C GLN A 315 29.87 4.64 -4.90
N ALA A 316 29.71 5.47 -3.86
CA ALA A 316 28.47 5.53 -3.10
C ALA A 316 27.30 6.02 -3.95
N HIS A 317 27.51 7.09 -4.72
CA HIS A 317 26.52 7.65 -5.63
C HIS A 317 26.13 6.65 -6.73
N CYS A 318 27.09 5.98 -7.37
CA CYS A 318 26.82 4.94 -8.37
C CYS A 318 25.97 3.82 -7.77
N LYS A 319 26.31 3.34 -6.57
CA LYS A 319 25.53 2.29 -5.89
C LYS A 319 24.12 2.75 -5.50
N LEU A 320 23.95 4.02 -5.13
CA LEU A 320 22.63 4.59 -4.92
C LEU A 320 21.85 4.64 -6.24
N HIS A 321 22.47 5.09 -7.33
CA HIS A 321 21.85 5.15 -8.66
C HIS A 321 21.35 3.78 -9.11
N GLU A 322 22.18 2.74 -8.99
CA GLU A 322 21.81 1.36 -9.33
C GLU A 322 20.55 0.90 -8.58
N ASN A 323 20.47 1.14 -7.27
CA ASN A 323 19.31 0.78 -6.45
C ASN A 323 18.04 1.57 -6.86
N MET A 324 18.21 2.84 -7.21
CA MET A 324 17.11 3.72 -7.58
C MET A 324 16.61 3.43 -9.00
N ALA A 325 17.50 3.27 -9.97
CA ALA A 325 17.17 3.05 -11.37
C ALA A 325 16.42 1.72 -11.62
N GLU A 326 16.60 0.74 -10.72
CA GLU A 326 15.83 -0.51 -10.76
C GLU A 326 14.36 -0.33 -10.31
N LEU A 327 14.05 0.70 -9.50
CA LEU A 327 12.77 0.80 -8.78
C LEU A 327 11.97 2.08 -9.05
N LEU A 328 12.64 3.19 -9.31
CA LEU A 328 12.05 4.53 -9.36
C LEU A 328 12.04 5.09 -10.79
N PRO A 329 11.07 5.96 -11.14
CA PRO A 329 11.05 6.64 -12.43
C PRO A 329 12.31 7.49 -12.68
N ARG A 330 12.79 7.51 -13.93
CA ARG A 330 14.01 8.24 -14.35
C ARG A 330 14.01 9.71 -13.92
N GLN A 331 12.86 10.37 -14.02
CA GLN A 331 12.73 11.77 -13.60
C GLN A 331 13.04 11.94 -12.11
N GLN A 332 12.47 11.09 -11.25
CA GLN A 332 12.69 11.17 -9.80
C GLN A 332 14.15 10.87 -9.43
N VAL A 333 14.78 9.89 -10.11
CA VAL A 333 16.22 9.62 -9.92
C VAL A 333 17.03 10.86 -10.26
N THR A 334 16.76 11.49 -11.40
CA THR A 334 17.44 12.71 -11.84
C THR A 334 17.31 13.84 -10.82
N GLU A 335 16.09 14.11 -10.32
CA GLU A 335 15.84 15.15 -9.32
C GLU A 335 16.61 14.94 -8.01
N ILE A 336 16.70 13.69 -7.54
CA ILE A 336 17.47 13.35 -6.34
C ILE A 336 18.97 13.56 -6.58
N PHE A 337 19.48 13.18 -7.75
CA PHE A 337 20.89 13.37 -8.09
C PHE A 337 21.28 14.84 -8.25
N LEU A 338 20.37 15.69 -8.76
CA LEU A 338 20.60 17.14 -8.78
C LEU A 338 20.74 17.71 -7.36
N ARG A 339 19.93 17.25 -6.40
CA ARG A 339 20.04 17.65 -4.99
C ARG A 339 21.35 17.18 -4.36
N LEU A 340 21.73 15.92 -4.61
CA LEU A 340 23.01 15.35 -4.17
C LEU A 340 24.20 16.14 -4.71
N HIS A 341 24.19 16.46 -6.00
CA HIS A 341 25.24 17.25 -6.64
C HIS A 341 25.37 18.63 -5.99
N ASN A 342 24.26 19.34 -5.82
CA ASN A 342 24.28 20.68 -5.22
C ASN A 342 24.79 20.65 -3.76
N SER A 343 24.36 19.65 -2.98
CA SER A 343 24.82 19.47 -1.60
C SER A 343 26.32 19.16 -1.54
N PHE A 344 26.77 18.20 -2.34
CA PHE A 344 28.18 17.82 -2.43
C PHE A 344 29.07 18.98 -2.90
N LYS A 345 28.62 19.73 -3.91
CA LYS A 345 29.35 20.89 -4.44
C LYS A 345 29.56 21.97 -3.36
N GLU A 346 28.54 22.26 -2.56
CA GLU A 346 28.63 23.21 -1.45
C GLU A 346 29.56 22.72 -0.33
N ASP A 347 29.51 21.43 0.01
CA ASP A 347 30.43 20.85 1.00
C ASP A 347 31.88 20.86 0.51
N PHE A 348 32.10 20.56 -0.76
CA PHE A 348 33.43 20.60 -1.38
C PHE A 348 33.97 22.04 -1.40
N ARG A 349 33.15 23.03 -1.79
CA ARG A 349 33.49 24.46 -1.72
C ARG A 349 33.92 24.86 -0.30
N ARG A 350 33.20 24.42 0.73
CA ARG A 350 33.58 24.68 2.12
C ARG A 350 34.95 24.08 2.45
N LYS A 351 35.19 22.84 2.05
CA LYS A 351 36.48 22.17 2.26
C LYS A 351 37.64 22.88 1.55
N LEU A 352 37.43 23.36 0.33
CA LEU A 352 38.44 24.13 -0.41
C LEU A 352 38.81 25.43 0.33
N ARG A 353 37.81 26.15 0.85
CA ARG A 353 38.02 27.37 1.65
C ARG A 353 38.80 27.08 2.94
N GLU A 354 38.47 26.00 3.65
CA GLU A 354 39.22 25.55 4.83
C GLU A 354 40.69 25.24 4.52
N CYS A 355 40.96 24.69 3.33
CA CYS A 355 42.31 24.41 2.86
C CYS A 355 43.02 25.62 2.24
N GLY A 356 42.36 26.77 2.11
CA GLY A 356 42.93 27.98 1.48
C GLY A 356 43.18 27.86 -0.02
N VAL A 357 42.48 26.94 -0.72
CA VAL A 357 42.64 26.77 -2.17
C VAL A 357 41.90 27.88 -2.91
N THR A 358 42.57 28.51 -3.85
CA THR A 358 42.00 29.56 -4.72
C THR A 358 42.15 29.18 -6.20
N ASN A 359 41.55 29.96 -7.12
CA ASN A 359 41.72 29.76 -8.56
C ASN A 359 43.06 30.31 -9.05
N ASP A 360 44.15 29.74 -8.57
CA ASP A 360 45.54 30.20 -8.78
C ASP A 360 46.35 29.28 -9.69
N ARG A 361 45.73 28.22 -10.23
CA ARG A 361 46.39 27.15 -11.00
C ARG A 361 47.51 26.43 -10.23
N SER A 362 47.51 26.51 -8.89
CA SER A 362 48.43 25.76 -8.04
C SER A 362 48.25 24.24 -8.21
N PRO A 363 49.24 23.43 -7.80
CA PRO A 363 49.09 21.97 -7.75
C PRO A 363 47.86 21.53 -6.93
N GLN A 364 47.49 22.27 -5.88
CA GLN A 364 46.30 21.99 -5.07
C GLN A 364 45.01 22.29 -5.85
N HIS A 365 44.95 23.42 -6.55
CA HIS A 365 43.85 23.75 -7.44
C HIS A 365 43.67 22.70 -8.55
N LEU A 366 44.76 22.29 -9.20
CA LEU A 366 44.71 21.26 -10.26
C LEU A 366 44.28 19.89 -9.71
N HIS A 367 44.72 19.52 -8.51
CA HIS A 367 44.29 18.29 -7.85
C HIS A 367 42.77 18.31 -7.57
N ALA A 368 42.28 19.38 -6.97
CA ALA A 368 40.84 19.57 -6.71
C ALA A 368 40.01 19.58 -8.01
N SER A 369 40.51 20.25 -9.06
CA SER A 369 39.87 20.29 -10.37
C SER A 369 39.77 18.91 -11.00
N THR A 370 40.83 18.10 -10.89
CA THR A 370 40.86 16.73 -11.40
C THR A 370 39.84 15.84 -10.69
N ASP A 371 39.71 16.00 -9.37
CA ASP A 371 38.73 15.29 -8.56
C ASP A 371 37.29 15.65 -8.95
N MET A 372 36.99 16.93 -9.15
CA MET A 372 35.66 17.39 -9.56
C MET A 372 35.33 17.02 -11.00
N ALA A 373 36.31 17.03 -11.90
CA ALA A 373 36.14 16.51 -13.26
C ALA A 373 35.79 15.02 -13.24
N PHE A 374 36.54 14.21 -12.49
CA PHE A 374 36.24 12.79 -12.32
C PHE A 374 34.84 12.55 -11.73
N TYR A 375 34.44 13.35 -10.72
CA TYR A 375 33.11 13.28 -10.14
C TYR A 375 32.01 13.57 -11.18
N LEU A 376 32.15 14.65 -11.95
CA LEU A 376 31.17 15.04 -12.97
C LEU A 376 31.06 14.02 -14.10
N ASP A 377 32.20 13.53 -14.59
CA ASP A 377 32.21 12.49 -15.64
C ASP A 377 31.58 11.19 -15.15
N SER A 378 31.78 10.85 -13.87
CA SER A 378 31.12 9.70 -13.26
C SER A 378 29.61 9.88 -13.14
N LEU A 379 29.12 11.09 -12.86
CA LEU A 379 27.68 11.38 -12.89
C LEU A 379 27.11 11.28 -14.31
N ARG A 380 27.80 11.80 -15.32
CA ARG A 380 27.36 11.73 -16.73
C ARG A 380 27.29 10.30 -17.27
N ALA A 381 28.11 9.39 -16.72
CA ALA A 381 28.06 7.98 -17.05
C ALA A 381 26.79 7.28 -16.53
N LEU A 382 26.05 7.89 -15.60
CA LEU A 382 24.82 7.34 -15.06
C LEU A 382 23.63 7.59 -15.99
N ARG A 383 22.81 6.55 -16.19
CA ARG A 383 21.60 6.67 -17.03
C ARG A 383 20.68 7.77 -16.50
N GLY A 384 20.30 8.71 -17.36
CA GLY A 384 19.48 9.88 -16.98
C GLY A 384 20.24 11.15 -16.67
N LEU A 385 21.56 11.09 -16.55
CA LEU A 385 22.41 12.24 -16.24
C LEU A 385 23.41 12.53 -17.36
N GLU A 386 23.21 11.98 -18.55
CA GLU A 386 24.17 12.07 -19.66
C GLU A 386 24.42 13.52 -20.09
N ASN A 387 23.37 14.34 -20.06
CA ASN A 387 23.41 15.76 -20.42
C ASN A 387 23.65 16.67 -19.21
N PHE A 388 23.90 16.12 -18.02
CA PHE A 388 24.16 16.90 -16.83
C PHE A 388 25.52 17.62 -16.94
N ASN A 389 25.53 18.90 -16.61
CA ASN A 389 26.73 19.73 -16.70
C ASN A 389 26.78 20.76 -15.57
N ASP A 390 27.98 20.98 -15.07
CA ASP A 390 28.33 22.04 -14.13
C ASP A 390 29.76 22.51 -14.48
N ASP A 391 29.95 23.81 -14.66
CA ASP A 391 31.26 24.38 -15.00
C ASP A 391 32.16 24.56 -13.76
N PHE A 392 31.62 24.32 -12.57
CA PHE A 392 32.28 24.49 -11.27
C PHE A 392 32.90 25.88 -11.06
N SER A 393 32.50 26.89 -11.83
CA SER A 393 33.02 28.26 -11.72
C SER A 393 32.70 28.87 -10.36
N ASP A 394 31.62 28.42 -9.73
CA ASP A 394 31.18 28.83 -8.41
C ASP A 394 31.88 28.09 -7.27
N LEU A 395 32.70 27.05 -7.51
CA LEU A 395 33.49 26.41 -6.45
C LEU A 395 34.61 27.31 -5.91
N TRP A 396 35.08 28.22 -6.75
CA TRP A 396 36.28 29.04 -6.49
C TRP A 396 35.96 30.47 -6.06
N LYS A 397 34.67 30.80 -5.97
CA LYS A 397 34.15 32.03 -5.37
C LYS A 397 33.94 31.79 -3.88
#